data_AF-A0A069RKT0-F1
#
_entry.id   AF-A0A069RKT0-F1
#
_cell.length_a   1.000
_cell.length_b   1.000
_cell.length_c   1.000
_cell.angle_alpha   90.00
_cell.angle_beta   90.00
_cell.angle_gamma   90.00
#
_symmetry.space_group_name_H-M   'P 1'
#
loop_
_entity.id
_entity.type
_entity.pdbx_description
1 polymer ?
#
loop_
_entity_poly.entity_id
_entity_poly.type
_entity_poly.pdbx_seq_one_letter_code
_entity_poly.pdbx_strand_id
1 'polypeptide(L)'
;MEKKDVEKEYAKYRRRASQYANDREKSKELLAVAMKKAIKSRNGALEEVWGNLVLLFEMFRDWISGKYNSVPMNSIIMIIGALLYFVAPMDVIPDFIMGMGIVDDAAVISILIKKISSDIEKYKAWKEIADETTKRD
;
A
#
# COMPACT_ATOMS: atom_id res chain seq x y z
N MET A 1 20.62 -7.88 -17.94
CA MET A 1 19.99 -8.62 -16.83
C MET A 1 19.21 -9.78 -17.43
N GLU A 2 19.46 -11.02 -16.99
CA GLU A 2 18.71 -12.18 -17.47
C GLU A 2 17.31 -12.20 -16.83
N LYS A 3 16.30 -12.72 -17.54
CA LYS A 3 14.92 -12.86 -17.01
C LYS A 3 14.87 -13.54 -15.64
N LYS A 4 15.80 -14.47 -15.39
CA LYS A 4 15.91 -15.22 -14.13
C LYS A 4 16.27 -14.35 -12.92
N ASP A 5 17.03 -13.28 -13.11
CA ASP A 5 17.44 -12.40 -12.00
C ASP A 5 16.29 -11.49 -11.56
N VAL A 6 15.50 -11.04 -12.53
CA VAL A 6 14.28 -10.26 -12.31
C VAL A 6 13.25 -11.07 -11.52
N GLU A 7 13.01 -12.33 -11.90
CA GLU A 7 12.07 -13.21 -11.21
C GLU A 7 12.48 -13.50 -9.76
N LYS A 8 13.78 -13.72 -9.51
CA LYS A 8 14.32 -13.92 -8.15
C LYS A 8 14.09 -12.70 -7.26
N GLU A 9 14.30 -11.51 -7.79
CA GLU A 9 14.09 -10.28 -7.03
C GLU A 9 12.61 -10.01 -6.74
N TYR A 10 11.73 -10.23 -7.72
CA TYR A 10 10.28 -10.18 -7.48
C TYR A 10 9.84 -11.19 -6.41
N ALA A 11 10.40 -12.40 -6.41
CA ALA A 11 10.10 -13.41 -5.40
C ALA A 11 10.56 -12.97 -4.00
N LYS A 12 11.75 -12.34 -3.88
CA LYS A 12 12.26 -11.78 -2.62
C LYS A 12 11.37 -10.66 -2.09
N TYR A 13 10.95 -9.74 -2.95
CA TYR A 13 10.03 -8.66 -2.61
C TYR A 13 8.69 -9.20 -2.13
N ARG A 14 8.09 -10.14 -2.88
CA ARG A 14 6.82 -10.78 -2.50
C ARG A 14 6.94 -11.49 -1.16
N ARG A 15 8.06 -12.18 -0.91
CA ARG A 15 8.33 -12.85 0.36
C ARG A 15 8.38 -11.85 1.51
N ARG A 16 9.10 -10.73 1.36
CA ARG A 16 9.18 -9.69 2.39
C ARG A 16 7.80 -9.09 2.66
N ALA A 17 7.05 -8.71 1.63
CA ALA A 17 5.68 -8.20 1.81
C ALA A 17 4.76 -9.22 2.49
N SER A 18 4.89 -10.51 2.17
CA SER A 18 4.11 -11.58 2.83
C SER A 18 4.46 -11.73 4.33
N GLN A 19 5.70 -11.44 4.73
CA GLN A 19 6.08 -11.47 6.16
C GLN A 19 5.36 -10.38 6.96
N TYR A 20 5.18 -9.19 6.38
CA TYR A 20 4.38 -8.13 7.02
C TYR A 20 2.90 -8.52 7.07
N ALA A 21 2.37 -9.15 6.02
CA ALA A 21 0.96 -9.58 6.00
C ALA A 21 0.64 -10.61 7.10
N ASN A 22 1.61 -11.45 7.48
CA ASN A 22 1.47 -12.44 8.55
C ASN A 22 1.77 -11.88 9.96
N ASP A 23 2.17 -10.62 10.06
CA ASP A 23 2.62 -9.98 11.30
C ASP A 23 1.88 -8.64 11.48
N ARG A 24 0.82 -8.66 12.29
CA ARG A 24 -0.06 -7.49 12.47
C ARG A 24 0.68 -6.30 13.09
N GLU A 25 1.67 -6.53 13.94
CA GLU A 25 2.46 -5.45 14.56
C GLU A 25 3.37 -4.79 13.51
N LYS A 26 4.05 -5.57 12.66
CA LYS A 26 4.81 -5.01 11.53
C LYS A 26 3.93 -4.25 10.55
N SER A 27 2.72 -4.74 10.30
CA SER A 27 1.75 -4.03 9.44
C SER A 27 1.34 -2.68 10.05
N LYS A 28 1.09 -2.62 11.37
CA LYS A 28 0.80 -1.36 12.08
C LYS A 28 1.97 -0.39 12.03
N GLU A 29 3.18 -0.88 12.27
CA GLU A 29 4.40 -0.06 12.23
C GLU A 29 4.60 0.53 10.83
N LEU A 30 4.49 -0.30 9.79
CA LEU A 30 4.59 0.14 8.40
C LEU A 30 3.56 1.23 8.08
N LEU A 31 2.30 1.03 8.49
CA LEU A 31 1.24 2.01 8.30
C LEU A 31 1.58 3.34 9.00
N ALA A 32 2.05 3.29 10.24
CA ALA A 32 2.40 4.49 11.01
C ALA A 32 3.54 5.28 10.36
N VAL A 33 4.59 4.60 9.91
CA VAL A 33 5.73 5.24 9.23
C VAL A 33 5.30 5.80 7.88
N ALA A 34 4.49 5.07 7.10
CA ALA A 34 3.97 5.53 5.83
C ALA A 34 3.09 6.78 5.97
N MET A 35 2.16 6.79 6.93
CA MET A 35 1.35 7.97 7.24
C MET A 35 2.21 9.18 7.61
N LYS A 36 3.24 8.98 8.45
CA LYS A 36 4.18 10.04 8.85
C LYS A 36 4.94 10.61 7.65
N LYS A 37 5.40 9.78 6.72
CA LYS A 37 6.06 10.25 5.49
C LYS A 37 5.07 10.99 4.59
N ALA A 38 3.87 10.43 4.37
CA ALA A 38 2.85 11.03 3.51
C ALA A 38 2.46 12.44 3.98
N ILE A 39 2.25 12.65 5.28
CA ILE A 39 1.91 13.97 5.84
C ILE A 39 3.03 14.99 5.57
N LYS A 40 4.31 14.59 5.73
CA LYS A 40 5.46 15.46 5.45
C LYS A 40 5.58 15.84 3.97
N SER A 41 5.16 14.95 3.08
CA SER A 41 5.23 15.11 1.62
C SER A 41 3.91 15.56 0.98
N ARG A 42 2.92 15.96 1.79
CA ARG A 42 1.57 16.30 1.33
C ARG A 42 1.56 17.49 0.37
N ASN A 43 2.28 18.56 0.69
CA ASN A 43 2.26 19.83 -0.05
C ASN A 43 3.28 19.82 -1.20
N GLY A 44 3.14 18.87 -2.12
CA GLY A 44 4.08 18.64 -3.22
C GLY A 44 3.66 17.45 -4.07
N ALA A 45 4.58 16.50 -4.31
CA ALA A 45 4.37 15.34 -5.17
C ALA A 45 3.08 14.52 -4.88
N LEU A 46 2.58 14.54 -3.64
CA LEU A 46 1.41 13.74 -3.24
C LEU A 46 0.08 14.49 -3.30
N GLU A 47 0.06 15.76 -3.67
CA GLU A 47 -1.15 16.59 -3.63
C GLU A 47 -2.27 16.00 -4.50
N GLU A 48 -1.94 15.62 -5.73
CA GLU A 48 -2.90 15.06 -6.71
C GLU A 48 -3.43 13.67 -6.31
N VAL A 49 -2.69 12.92 -5.50
CA VAL A 49 -3.02 11.53 -5.11
C VAL A 49 -3.42 11.41 -3.64
N TRP A 50 -3.54 12.53 -2.91
CA TRP A 50 -3.75 12.54 -1.47
C TRP A 50 -4.99 11.77 -1.03
N GLY A 51 -6.12 11.98 -1.72
CA GLY A 51 -7.37 11.26 -1.42
C GLY A 51 -7.22 9.74 -1.56
N ASN A 52 -6.50 9.29 -2.60
CA ASN A 52 -6.22 7.88 -2.82
C ASN A 52 -5.31 7.30 -1.73
N LEU A 53 -4.30 8.06 -1.27
CA LEU A 53 -3.43 7.67 -0.17
C LEU A 53 -4.19 7.51 1.15
N VAL A 54 -5.04 8.48 1.49
CA VAL A 54 -5.88 8.40 2.69
C VAL A 54 -6.73 7.15 2.63
N LEU A 55 -7.42 6.90 1.52
CA LEU A 55 -8.28 5.73 1.38
C LEU A 55 -7.49 4.41 1.48
N LEU A 56 -6.29 4.36 0.90
CA LEU A 56 -5.40 3.21 0.99
C LEU A 56 -5.01 2.91 2.46
N PHE A 57 -4.66 3.95 3.21
CA PHE A 57 -4.30 3.83 4.61
C PHE A 57 -5.47 3.37 5.47
N GLU A 58 -6.68 3.87 5.20
CA GLU A 58 -7.87 3.46 5.92
C GLU A 58 -8.23 2.00 5.64
N MET A 59 -8.21 1.57 4.38
CA MET A 59 -8.45 0.18 4.01
C MET A 59 -7.42 -0.75 4.67
N PHE A 60 -6.14 -0.36 4.66
CA PHE A 60 -5.10 -1.17 5.29
C PHE A 60 -5.27 -1.22 6.82
N ARG A 61 -5.61 -0.11 7.47
CA ARG A 61 -5.93 -0.06 8.91
C ARG A 61 -7.12 -0.95 9.28
N ASP A 62 -8.18 -0.90 8.51
CA ASP A 62 -9.40 -1.67 8.78
C ASP A 62 -9.17 -3.17 8.54
N TRP A 63 -8.31 -3.52 7.58
CA TRP A 63 -7.81 -4.88 7.44
C TRP A 63 -6.91 -5.31 8.61
N ILE A 64 -5.96 -4.47 9.07
CA ILE A 64 -5.08 -4.74 10.22
C ILE A 64 -5.89 -5.03 11.48
N SER A 65 -6.92 -4.22 11.74
CA SER A 65 -7.79 -4.33 12.91
C SER A 65 -8.81 -5.45 12.82
N GLY A 66 -8.95 -6.09 11.64
CA GLY A 66 -9.94 -7.14 11.41
C GLY A 66 -11.37 -6.62 11.18
N LYS A 67 -11.58 -5.30 11.11
CA LYS A 67 -12.89 -4.69 10.79
C LYS A 67 -13.33 -5.01 9.36
N TYR A 68 -12.38 -5.10 8.43
CA TYR A 68 -12.64 -5.41 7.02
C TYR A 68 -11.68 -6.48 6.49
N ASN A 69 -12.12 -7.73 6.46
CA ASN A 69 -11.30 -8.89 6.03
C ASN A 69 -11.60 -9.35 4.60
N SER A 70 -12.45 -8.63 3.85
CA SER A 70 -12.85 -9.00 2.49
C SER A 70 -11.81 -8.60 1.42
N VAL A 71 -10.71 -7.96 1.81
CA VAL A 71 -9.61 -7.62 0.89
C VAL A 71 -8.87 -8.90 0.48
N PRO A 72 -8.71 -9.18 -0.83
CA PRO A 72 -7.89 -10.29 -1.28
C PRO A 72 -6.45 -10.18 -0.78
N MET A 73 -5.85 -11.30 -0.38
CA MET A 73 -4.47 -11.32 0.15
C MET A 73 -3.44 -10.76 -0.86
N ASN A 74 -3.67 -10.99 -2.15
CA ASN A 74 -2.81 -10.40 -3.19
C ASN A 74 -2.84 -8.87 -3.17
N SER A 75 -4.01 -8.26 -2.93
CA SER A 75 -4.17 -6.81 -2.81
C SER A 75 -3.45 -6.30 -1.56
N ILE A 76 -3.54 -7.02 -0.43
CA ILE A 76 -2.76 -6.71 0.79
C ILE A 76 -1.25 -6.75 0.54
N ILE A 77 -0.75 -7.78 -0.15
CA ILE A 77 0.67 -7.89 -0.49
C ILE A 77 1.10 -6.73 -1.40
N MET A 78 0.26 -6.32 -2.37
CA MET A 78 0.54 -5.16 -3.22
C MET A 78 0.57 -3.86 -2.43
N ILE A 79 -0.37 -3.67 -1.49
CA ILE A 79 -0.40 -2.50 -0.59
C ILE A 79 0.87 -2.44 0.24
N ILE A 80 1.20 -3.52 0.96
CA ILE A 80 2.41 -3.60 1.79
C ILE A 80 3.65 -3.31 0.96
N GLY A 81 3.75 -3.91 -0.22
CA GLY A 81 4.87 -3.68 -1.11
C GLY A 81 5.01 -2.20 -1.51
N ALA A 82 3.92 -1.57 -1.93
CA ALA A 82 3.92 -0.15 -2.29
C ALA A 82 4.24 0.75 -1.09
N LEU A 83 3.76 0.42 0.12
CA LEU A 83 4.09 1.16 1.34
C LEU A 83 5.57 0.99 1.74
N LEU A 84 6.13 -0.20 1.54
CA LEU A 84 7.55 -0.45 1.78
C LEU A 84 8.44 0.34 0.81
N TYR A 85 8.09 0.36 -0.47
CA TYR A 85 8.70 1.24 -1.47
C TYR A 85 8.60 2.70 -1.03
N PHE A 86 7.38 3.13 -0.67
CA PHE A 86 7.10 4.50 -0.28
C PHE A 86 7.89 4.91 0.96
N VAL A 87 8.02 4.06 1.99
CA VAL A 87 8.73 4.43 3.22
C VAL A 87 10.25 4.46 3.03
N ALA A 88 10.81 3.42 2.41
CA ALA A 88 12.25 3.24 2.28
C ALA A 88 12.58 2.57 0.94
N PRO A 89 12.63 3.34 -0.17
CA PRO A 89 12.84 2.78 -1.50
C PRO A 89 14.18 2.02 -1.60
N MET A 90 15.23 2.52 -0.96
CA MET A 90 16.58 1.95 -1.00
C MET A 90 16.73 0.60 -0.30
N ASP A 91 15.85 0.27 0.67
CA ASP A 91 16.00 -0.95 1.48
C ASP A 91 15.26 -2.16 0.90
N VAL A 92 14.28 -1.93 0.03
CA VAL A 92 13.30 -2.95 -0.42
C VAL A 92 13.42 -3.25 -1.90
N ILE A 93 13.95 -2.29 -2.67
CA ILE A 93 14.17 -2.41 -4.10
C ILE A 93 15.65 -2.73 -4.33
N PRO A 94 15.99 -3.82 -5.02
CA PRO A 94 17.36 -4.06 -5.43
C PRO A 94 17.77 -3.06 -6.51
N ASP A 95 19.06 -2.78 -6.65
CA ASP A 95 19.63 -1.72 -7.49
C ASP A 95 19.19 -1.71 -8.98
N PHE A 96 18.46 -2.72 -9.47
CA PHE A 96 18.02 -2.84 -10.87
C PHE A 96 16.90 -1.87 -11.30
N ILE A 97 16.11 -1.29 -10.39
CA ILE A 97 15.13 -0.24 -10.77
C ILE A 97 15.84 1.10 -11.00
N MET A 98 17.07 1.29 -10.50
CA MET A 98 17.80 2.56 -10.66
C MET A 98 18.15 2.90 -12.13
N GLY A 99 17.92 1.99 -13.09
CA GLY A 99 18.09 2.24 -14.52
C GLY A 99 16.88 2.86 -15.25
N MET A 100 15.70 2.91 -14.62
CA MET A 100 14.58 3.75 -15.05
C MET A 100 14.45 4.86 -14.03
N GLY A 101 14.57 6.12 -14.47
CA GLY A 101 14.69 7.29 -13.59
C GLY A 101 13.70 7.32 -12.42
N ILE A 102 14.10 8.04 -11.35
CA ILE A 102 13.36 8.30 -10.10
C ILE A 102 11.85 8.10 -10.29
N VAL A 103 11.32 6.96 -9.87
CA VAL A 103 9.87 6.77 -9.89
C VAL A 103 9.30 7.69 -8.81
N ASP A 104 8.51 8.66 -9.24
CA ASP A 104 7.80 9.57 -8.35
C ASP A 104 6.91 8.76 -7.40
N ASP A 105 6.94 9.06 -6.10
CA ASP A 105 6.17 8.36 -5.06
C ASP A 105 4.67 8.33 -5.45
N ALA A 106 4.18 9.37 -6.13
CA ALA A 106 2.81 9.46 -6.63
C ALA A 106 2.50 8.46 -7.76
N ALA A 107 3.47 8.15 -8.62
CA ALA A 107 3.29 7.20 -9.71
C ALA A 107 3.10 5.77 -9.19
N VAL A 108 3.89 5.37 -8.18
CA VAL A 108 3.76 4.05 -7.53
C VAL A 108 2.38 3.88 -6.91
N ILE A 109 1.93 4.89 -6.16
CA ILE A 109 0.60 4.87 -5.54
C ILE A 109 -0.49 4.84 -6.61
N SER A 110 -0.39 5.65 -7.66
CA SER A 110 -1.36 5.66 -8.76
C SER A 110 -1.49 4.30 -9.45
N ILE A 111 -0.38 3.62 -9.70
CA ILE A 111 -0.37 2.28 -10.29
C ILE A 111 -1.01 1.25 -9.35
N LEU A 112 -0.69 1.31 -8.06
CA LEU A 112 -1.30 0.45 -7.05
C LEU A 112 -2.82 0.62 -7.05
N ILE A 113 -3.29 1.86 -6.91
CA ILE A 113 -4.73 2.19 -6.84
C ILE A 113 -5.45 1.67 -8.08
N LYS A 114 -4.87 1.83 -9.28
CA LYS A 114 -5.42 1.26 -10.52
C LYS A 114 -5.52 -0.26 -10.45
N LYS A 115 -4.47 -0.95 -9.97
CA LYS A 115 -4.43 -2.42 -9.86
C LYS A 115 -5.45 -2.99 -8.87
N ILE A 116 -5.72 -2.29 -7.77
CA ILE A 116 -6.64 -2.77 -6.72
C ILE A 116 -7.97 -2.00 -6.70
N SER A 117 -8.29 -1.26 -7.77
CA SER A 117 -9.47 -0.39 -7.88
C SER A 117 -10.78 -1.11 -7.54
N SER A 118 -10.99 -2.32 -8.06
CA SER A 118 -12.19 -3.11 -7.73
C SER A 118 -12.32 -3.41 -6.24
N ASP A 119 -11.21 -3.67 -5.54
CA ASP A 119 -11.23 -3.93 -4.10
C ASP A 119 -11.42 -2.66 -3.28
N ILE A 120 -10.89 -1.53 -3.78
CA ILE A 120 -11.14 -0.20 -3.24
C ILE A 120 -12.63 0.16 -3.31
N GLU A 121 -13.29 -0.08 -4.45
CA GLU A 121 -14.72 0.22 -4.58
C GLU A 121 -15.57 -0.62 -3.63
N LYS A 122 -15.23 -1.91 -3.44
CA LYS A 122 -15.88 -2.75 -2.42
C LYS A 122 -15.67 -2.21 -1.01
N TYR A 123 -14.45 -1.75 -0.71
CA TYR A 123 -14.15 -1.16 0.59
C TYR A 123 -14.92 0.14 0.83
N LYS A 124 -15.02 1.02 -0.17
CA LYS A 124 -15.84 2.25 -0.09
C LYS A 124 -17.31 1.92 0.20
N ALA A 125 -17.89 0.99 -0.56
CA ALA A 125 -19.28 0.58 -0.36
C ALA A 125 -19.53 0.00 1.04
N TRP A 126 -18.61 -0.84 1.53
CA TRP A 126 -18.69 -1.36 2.90
C TRP A 126 -18.61 -0.23 3.94
N LYS A 127 -17.71 0.73 3.73
CA LYS A 127 -17.48 1.83 4.68
C LYS A 127 -18.67 2.77 4.76
N GLU A 128 -19.31 3.08 3.63
CA GLU A 128 -20.54 3.87 3.57
C GLU A 128 -21.65 3.25 4.43
N ILE A 129 -21.86 1.92 4.29
CA ILE A 129 -22.83 1.18 5.10
C ILE A 129 -22.47 1.20 6.60
N ALA A 130 -21.19 1.02 6.92
CA ALA A 130 -20.72 1.04 8.31
C ALA A 130 -20.91 2.43 8.98
N ASP A 131 -20.64 3.51 8.24
CA ASP A 131 -20.80 4.88 8.70
C ASP A 131 -22.29 5.25 8.88
N GLU A 132 -23.18 4.75 8.00
CA GLU A 132 -24.63 4.91 8.16
C GLU A 132 -25.16 4.20 9.39
N THR A 133 -24.67 3.00 9.69
CA THR A 133 -25.11 2.23 10.86
C THR A 133 -24.72 2.95 12.15
N THR A 134 -23.49 3.50 12.21
CA THR A 134 -22.98 4.23 13.39
C THR A 134 -23.72 5.55 13.65
N LYS A 135 -24.34 6.16 12.65
CA LYS A 135 -25.11 7.41 12.79
C LYS A 135 -26.56 7.20 13.24
N ARG A 136 -27.06 5.96 13.21
CA ARG A 136 -28.43 5.61 13.60
C ARG A 136 -28.53 5.14 15.06
N ASP A 137 -27.39 4.97 15.73
CA ASP A 137 -27.24 4.63 17.15
C ASP A 137 -26.89 5.87 17.98
#